data_AF-A0A936E503-F1
#
_entry.id   AF-A0A936E503-F1
#
_cell.length_a   1.000
_cell.length_b   1.000
_cell.length_c   1.000
_cell.angle_alpha   90.00
_cell.angle_beta   90.00
_cell.angle_gamma   90.00
#
_symmetry.space_group_name_H-M   'P 1'
#
loop_
_entity.id
_entity.type
_entity.pdbx_description
1 polymer ?
#
loop_
_entity_poly.entity_id
_entity_poly.type
_entity_poly.pdbx_seq_one_letter_code
_entity_poly.pdbx_strand_id
1 'polypeptide(L)'
;MMDAIIPLLTLIALEVILGIDNIIFISILSDKMPADKRDKLRYWGIGLALLMRLALLGFISWILKLDTTLFRLFEIDFSGKSLILFCGGLFLLFKSTKEIYINTEEDGEHAPEIKGKVSFKRMLGEIIILDIVFSIDSIITAVGMVNELWIMYTSVIVTVIIMLIASKPIANFIHKHPSFKILALSFLLMIGVTLIAEGLSFHIPKGYIYFSMAFAFLVDIIQMNTIEKKKKVA
;
A
#
# COMPACT_ATOMS: atom_id res chain seq x y z
N MET A 1 20.40 8.09 -25.10
CA MET A 1 19.56 8.96 -24.21
C MET A 1 18.16 8.39 -24.05
N MET A 2 17.48 8.01 -25.13
CA MET A 2 16.19 7.27 -25.04
C MET A 2 16.32 5.95 -24.29
N ASP A 3 17.50 5.33 -24.28
CA ASP A 3 17.81 4.05 -23.64
C ASP A 3 17.61 4.05 -22.12
N ALA A 4 17.68 5.22 -21.46
CA ALA A 4 17.47 5.35 -20.02
C ALA A 4 16.09 5.97 -19.66
N ILE A 5 15.50 6.73 -20.58
CA ILE A 5 14.23 7.44 -20.35
C ILE A 5 13.06 6.44 -20.33
N ILE A 6 13.03 5.47 -21.26
CA ILE A 6 11.93 4.49 -21.34
C ILE A 6 11.91 3.58 -20.09
N PRO A 7 13.03 3.01 -19.63
CA PRO A 7 13.05 2.25 -18.38
C PRO A 7 12.68 3.09 -17.17
N LEU A 8 13.16 4.34 -17.09
CA LEU A 8 12.81 5.25 -16.00
C LEU A 8 11.30 5.53 -15.95
N LEU A 9 10.70 5.88 -17.09
CA LEU A 9 9.25 6.14 -17.15
C LEU A 9 8.42 4.90 -16.84
N THR A 10 8.83 3.74 -17.35
CA THR A 10 8.18 2.46 -17.04
C THR A 10 8.25 2.15 -15.55
N LEU A 11 9.42 2.35 -14.94
CA LEU A 11 9.65 2.08 -13.53
C LEU A 11 8.84 3.05 -12.65
N ILE A 12 8.81 4.35 -12.99
CA ILE A 12 7.97 5.34 -12.31
C ILE A 12 6.50 4.93 -12.42
N ALA A 13 6.02 4.55 -13.61
CA ALA A 13 4.62 4.16 -13.79
C ALA A 13 4.26 2.94 -12.93
N LEU A 14 5.11 1.91 -12.92
CA LEU A 14 4.91 0.73 -12.08
C LEU A 14 4.96 1.06 -10.59
N GLU A 15 5.93 1.86 -10.15
CA GLU A 15 6.03 2.27 -8.75
C GLU A 15 4.87 3.15 -8.30
N VAL A 16 4.35 4.02 -9.16
CA VAL A 16 3.13 4.78 -8.86
C VAL A 16 1.93 3.84 -8.70
N ILE A 17 1.73 2.91 -9.64
CA ILE A 17 0.63 1.94 -9.58
C ILE A 17 0.73 1.08 -8.30
N LEU A 18 1.91 0.54 -8.01
CA LEU A 18 2.20 -0.23 -6.79
C LEU A 18 2.10 0.63 -5.51
N GLY A 19 2.40 1.93 -5.61
CA GLY A 19 2.46 2.86 -4.49
C GLY A 19 1.11 3.45 -4.08
N ILE A 20 0.07 3.33 -4.92
CA ILE A 20 -1.29 3.79 -4.60
C ILE A 20 -1.79 3.14 -3.30
N ASP A 21 -1.56 1.84 -3.14
CA ASP A 21 -1.99 1.09 -1.98
C ASP A 21 -1.33 1.59 -0.68
N ASN A 22 -0.06 2.00 -0.76
CA ASN A 22 0.68 2.58 0.36
C ASN A 22 0.10 3.94 0.77
N ILE A 23 -0.26 4.81 -0.19
CA ILE A 23 -0.90 6.09 0.11
C ILE A 23 -2.28 5.87 0.74
N ILE A 24 -3.06 4.95 0.19
CA ILE A 24 -4.39 4.62 0.68
C ILE A 24 -4.30 4.14 2.13
N PHE A 25 -3.36 3.23 2.42
CA PHE A 25 -3.12 2.74 3.77
C PHE A 25 -2.73 3.85 4.75
N ILE A 26 -1.75 4.68 4.38
CA ILE A 26 -1.31 5.83 5.17
C ILE A 26 -2.48 6.77 5.44
N SER A 27 -3.32 7.01 4.43
CA SER A 27 -4.48 7.90 4.54
C SER A 27 -5.51 7.36 5.53
N ILE A 28 -5.86 6.07 5.42
CA ILE A 28 -6.81 5.40 6.34
C ILE A 28 -6.29 5.41 7.78
N LEU A 29 -5.01 5.09 8.00
CA LEU A 29 -4.44 5.16 9.34
C LEU A 29 -4.42 6.60 9.86
N SER A 30 -4.06 7.57 9.02
CA SER A 30 -4.00 8.96 9.42
C SER A 30 -5.35 9.52 9.85
N ASP A 31 -6.45 9.05 9.27
CA ASP A 31 -7.81 9.49 9.63
C ASP A 31 -8.23 9.12 11.06
N LYS A 32 -7.61 8.10 11.65
CA LYS A 32 -7.82 7.74 13.06
C LYS A 32 -7.15 8.68 14.05
N MET A 33 -6.22 9.52 13.58
CA MET A 33 -5.60 10.52 14.43
C MET A 33 -6.56 11.71 14.64
N PRO A 34 -6.44 12.43 15.77
CA PRO A 34 -7.01 13.76 15.93
C PRO A 34 -6.65 14.67 14.74
N ALA A 35 -7.57 15.55 14.35
CA ALA A 35 -7.45 16.40 13.16
C ALA A 35 -6.13 17.18 13.07
N ASP A 36 -5.57 17.60 14.21
CA ASP A 36 -4.30 18.33 14.32
C ASP A 36 -3.05 17.48 14.01
N LYS A 37 -3.19 16.15 14.00
CA LYS A 37 -2.08 15.20 13.81
C LYS A 37 -2.17 14.37 12.52
N ARG A 38 -3.30 14.39 11.81
CA ARG A 38 -3.51 13.60 10.58
C ARG A 38 -2.48 13.94 9.51
N ASP A 39 -2.38 15.23 9.16
CA ASP A 39 -1.44 15.73 8.16
C ASP A 39 0.01 15.46 8.57
N LYS A 40 0.33 15.62 9.87
CA LYS A 40 1.67 15.32 10.39
C LYS A 40 2.00 13.85 10.22
N LEU A 41 1.10 12.94 10.59
CA LEU A 41 1.33 11.50 10.47
C LEU A 41 1.51 11.09 9.00
N ARG A 42 0.73 11.69 8.09
CA ARG A 42 0.85 11.44 6.65
C ARG A 42 2.21 11.86 6.10
N TYR A 43 2.64 13.10 6.35
CA TYR A 43 3.93 13.58 5.85
C TYR A 43 5.12 12.85 6.48
N TRP A 44 5.08 12.59 7.79
CA TRP A 44 6.11 11.78 8.45
C TRP A 44 6.11 10.34 7.94
N GLY A 45 4.94 9.74 7.74
CA GLY A 45 4.80 8.40 7.19
C GLY A 45 5.41 8.29 5.80
N ILE A 46 5.04 9.19 4.88
CA ILE A 46 5.56 9.17 3.49
C ILE A 46 7.05 9.54 3.45
N GLY A 47 7.48 10.54 4.22
CA GLY A 47 8.89 10.96 4.25
C GLY A 47 9.80 9.87 4.84
N LEU A 48 9.38 9.20 5.91
CA LEU A 48 10.12 8.07 6.47
C LEU A 48 10.08 6.85 5.56
N ALA A 49 8.94 6.58 4.90
CA ALA A 49 8.85 5.52 3.88
C ALA A 49 9.86 5.74 2.74
N LEU A 50 9.99 6.98 2.23
CA LEU A 50 11.03 7.30 1.25
C LEU A 50 12.42 7.00 1.79
N LEU A 51 12.75 7.50 2.98
CA LEU A 51 14.07 7.28 3.57
C LEU A 51 14.37 5.78 3.71
N MET A 52 13.39 5.01 4.17
CA MET A 52 13.51 3.55 4.29
C MET A 52 13.68 2.88 2.93
N ARG A 53 12.92 3.28 1.90
CA ARG A 53 13.10 2.76 0.54
C ARG A 53 14.49 3.04 -0.01
N LEU A 54 14.97 4.27 0.12
CA LEU A 54 16.32 4.63 -0.35
C LEU A 54 17.41 3.87 0.42
N ALA A 55 17.20 3.63 1.72
CA ALA A 55 18.09 2.81 2.52
C ALA A 55 18.07 1.35 2.04
N LEU A 56 16.89 0.73 1.86
CA LEU A 56 16.74 -0.63 1.34
C LEU A 56 17.40 -0.79 -0.04
N LEU A 57 17.25 0.21 -0.91
CA LEU A 57 17.92 0.25 -2.22
C LEU A 57 19.44 0.37 -2.08
N GLY A 58 19.95 1.03 -1.03
CA GLY A 58 21.38 1.02 -0.71
C GLY A 58 21.88 -0.36 -0.26
N PHE A 59 21.00 -1.15 0.37
CA PHE A 59 21.25 -2.53 0.77
C PHE A 59 20.75 -3.57 -0.25
N ILE A 60 20.61 -3.19 -1.52
CA ILE A 60 20.03 -4.04 -2.57
C ILE A 60 20.72 -5.39 -2.69
N SER A 61 22.05 -5.45 -2.58
CA SER A 61 22.81 -6.70 -2.63
C SER A 61 22.47 -7.67 -1.48
N TRP A 62 22.03 -7.15 -0.33
CA TRP A 62 21.54 -7.97 0.78
C TRP A 62 20.09 -8.39 0.54
N ILE A 63 19.25 -7.49 0.01
CA ILE A 63 17.87 -7.79 -0.37
C ILE A 63 17.80 -8.90 -1.43
N LEU A 64 18.69 -8.90 -2.42
CA LEU A 64 18.75 -9.97 -3.43
C LEU A 64 19.08 -11.34 -2.83
N LYS A 65 19.80 -11.40 -1.69
CA LYS A 65 20.02 -12.65 -0.98
C LYS A 65 18.77 -13.16 -0.29
N LEU A 66 17.80 -12.30 0.02
CA LEU A 66 16.52 -12.74 0.59
C LEU A 66 15.72 -13.57 -0.41
N ASP A 67 15.94 -13.44 -1.71
CA ASP A 67 15.30 -14.26 -2.75
C ASP A 67 15.93 -15.66 -2.87
N THR A 68 17.05 -15.91 -2.19
CA THR A 68 17.68 -17.25 -2.19
C THR A 68 16.91 -18.22 -1.29
N THR A 69 16.74 -19.46 -1.77
CA THR A 69 16.08 -20.53 -1.01
C THR A 69 16.84 -20.80 0.29
N LEU A 70 16.13 -20.70 1.42
CA LEU A 70 16.59 -21.08 2.75
C LEU A 70 16.33 -22.56 3.01
N PHE A 71 15.11 -23.02 2.74
CA PHE A 71 14.70 -24.42 2.91
C PHE A 71 13.55 -24.78 1.97
N ARG A 72 13.36 -26.09 1.74
CA ARG A 72 12.25 -26.63 0.93
C ARG A 72 11.27 -27.40 1.80
N LEU A 73 9.97 -27.19 1.59
CA LEU A 73 8.91 -27.93 2.25
C LEU A 73 7.77 -28.20 1.27
N PHE A 74 7.35 -29.46 1.10
CA PHE A 74 6.29 -29.86 0.16
C PHE A 74 6.44 -29.27 -1.26
N GLU A 75 7.65 -29.36 -1.84
CA GLU A 75 8.02 -28.80 -3.15
C GLU A 75 7.97 -27.26 -3.26
N ILE A 76 7.72 -26.55 -2.16
CA ILE A 76 7.77 -25.09 -2.11
C ILE A 76 9.14 -24.65 -1.60
N ASP A 77 9.77 -23.75 -2.35
CA ASP A 77 11.01 -23.06 -1.97
C ASP A 77 10.70 -21.88 -1.04
N PHE A 78 11.18 -21.94 0.20
CA PHE A 78 11.03 -20.84 1.16
C PHE A 78 12.30 -20.00 1.17
N SER A 79 12.18 -18.75 0.75
CA SER A 79 13.22 -17.73 0.82
C SER A 79 12.97 -16.74 1.96
N GLY A 80 13.95 -15.89 2.27
CA GLY A 80 13.74 -14.78 3.22
C GLY A 80 12.64 -13.83 2.74
N LYS A 81 12.57 -13.56 1.43
CA LYS A 81 11.50 -12.80 0.77
C LYS A 81 10.16 -13.47 1.01
N SER A 82 10.05 -14.77 0.74
CA SER A 82 8.83 -15.56 0.90
C SER A 82 8.24 -15.44 2.30
N LEU A 83 9.09 -15.52 3.33
CA LEU A 83 8.68 -15.38 4.72
C LEU A 83 8.19 -13.96 5.05
N ILE A 84 8.85 -12.93 4.53
CA ILE A 84 8.47 -11.53 4.75
C ILE A 84 7.12 -11.23 4.08
N LEU A 85 6.93 -11.67 2.83
CA LEU A 85 5.66 -11.47 2.11
C LEU A 85 4.52 -12.25 2.79
N PHE A 86 4.76 -13.51 3.18
CA PHE A 86 3.77 -14.32 3.86
C PHE A 86 3.31 -13.69 5.19
N CYS A 87 4.27 -13.31 6.05
CA CYS A 87 3.97 -12.65 7.32
C CYS A 87 3.30 -11.28 7.13
N GLY A 88 3.78 -10.48 6.17
CA GLY A 88 3.20 -9.18 5.85
C GLY A 88 1.78 -9.30 5.31
N GLY A 89 1.53 -10.30 4.47
CA GLY A 89 0.20 -10.60 3.95
C GLY A 89 -0.77 -11.06 5.04
N LEU A 90 -0.34 -11.93 5.96
CA LEU A 90 -1.13 -12.30 7.14
C LEU A 90 -1.46 -11.09 8.02
N PHE A 91 -0.47 -10.21 8.25
CA PHE A 91 -0.68 -8.98 8.99
C PHE A 91 -1.72 -8.07 8.31
N LEU A 92 -1.64 -7.90 6.98
CA LEU A 92 -2.61 -7.13 6.19
C LEU A 92 -4.01 -7.74 6.22
N LEU A 93 -4.13 -9.07 6.08
CA LEU A 93 -5.42 -9.76 6.16
C LEU A 93 -6.07 -9.52 7.51
N PHE A 94 -5.32 -9.73 8.59
CA PHE A 94 -5.82 -9.52 9.95
C PHE A 94 -6.24 -8.07 10.17
N LYS A 95 -5.37 -7.12 9.78
CA LYS A 95 -5.61 -5.68 9.96
C LYS A 95 -6.79 -5.18 9.15
N SER A 96 -6.84 -5.52 7.86
CA SER A 96 -7.89 -5.06 6.95
C SER A 96 -9.24 -5.64 7.33
N THR A 97 -9.31 -6.95 7.67
CA THR A 97 -10.55 -7.58 8.13
C THR A 97 -11.05 -6.95 9.42
N LYS A 98 -10.16 -6.75 10.41
CA LYS A 98 -10.52 -6.06 11.65
C LYS A 98 -11.04 -4.65 11.40
N GLU A 99 -10.41 -3.94 10.47
CA GLU A 99 -10.81 -2.58 10.15
C GLU A 99 -12.16 -2.53 9.43
N ILE A 100 -12.41 -3.43 8.48
CA ILE A 100 -13.72 -3.55 7.81
C ILE A 100 -14.81 -3.83 8.83
N TYR A 101 -14.57 -4.77 9.76
CA TYR A 101 -15.51 -5.11 10.84
C TYR A 101 -15.89 -3.88 11.68
N ILE A 102 -14.88 -3.16 12.20
CA ILE A 102 -15.08 -1.94 12.99
C ILE A 102 -15.89 -0.89 12.21
N ASN A 103 -15.54 -0.63 10.95
CA ASN A 103 -16.20 0.40 10.15
C ASN A 103 -17.59 0.00 9.64
N THR A 104 -18.00 -1.27 9.77
CA THR A 104 -19.31 -1.76 9.28
C THR A 104 -20.28 -2.04 10.43
N GLU A 105 -19.78 -2.56 11.55
CA GLU A 105 -20.63 -2.93 12.70
C GLU A 105 -20.65 -1.91 13.84
N GLU A 106 -19.56 -1.14 14.07
CA GLU A 106 -19.51 -0.17 15.18
C GLU A 106 -20.08 1.22 14.84
N ASP A 107 -20.51 1.45 13.59
CA ASP A 107 -21.23 2.67 13.18
C ASP A 107 -22.73 2.64 13.60
N GLY A 108 -23.19 1.58 14.27
CA GLY A 108 -24.52 1.42 14.87
C GLY A 108 -24.52 1.56 16.39
N GLU A 109 -25.06 2.67 16.90
CA GLU A 109 -25.52 2.93 18.29
C GLU A 109 -24.55 2.92 19.48
N HIS A 110 -23.35 2.35 19.40
CA HIS A 110 -22.37 2.46 20.47
C HIS A 110 -20.97 2.64 19.90
N ALA A 111 -20.66 3.84 19.40
CA ALA A 111 -19.28 4.29 19.42
C ALA A 111 -18.96 4.67 20.88
N PRO A 112 -18.28 3.83 21.69
CA PRO A 112 -17.50 4.43 22.75
C PRO A 112 -16.60 5.42 22.02
N GLU A 113 -16.55 6.67 22.45
CA GLU A 113 -15.39 7.48 22.16
C GLU A 113 -14.19 6.61 22.55
N ILE A 114 -13.50 6.02 21.57
CA ILE A 114 -12.23 5.34 21.82
C ILE A 114 -11.24 6.48 22.10
N LYS A 115 -11.38 7.06 23.30
CA LYS A 115 -10.44 7.89 24.04
C LYS A 115 -9.20 7.08 24.45
N GLY A 116 -8.98 5.92 23.85
CA GLY A 116 -7.65 5.32 23.80
C GLY A 116 -6.80 6.17 22.88
N LYS A 117 -5.94 7.04 23.43
CA LYS A 117 -4.95 7.85 22.69
C LYS A 117 -4.30 6.98 21.61
N VAL A 118 -4.77 7.05 20.38
CA VAL A 118 -4.16 6.27 19.32
C VAL A 118 -2.75 6.81 19.15
N SER A 119 -1.77 5.94 19.44
CA SER A 119 -0.40 6.38 19.58
C SER A 119 0.18 6.71 18.21
N PHE A 120 0.58 7.97 18.02
CA PHE A 120 1.26 8.44 16.81
C PHE A 120 2.42 7.53 16.44
N LYS A 121 3.24 7.14 17.44
CA LYS A 121 4.38 6.24 17.25
C LYS A 121 3.96 4.85 16.78
N ARG A 122 2.84 4.33 17.30
CA ARG A 122 2.30 3.03 16.89
C ARG A 122 1.84 3.06 15.44
N MET A 123 1.05 4.06 15.04
CA MET A 123 0.60 4.16 13.64
C MET A 123 1.77 4.38 12.69
N LEU A 124 2.72 5.22 13.06
CA LEU A 124 3.92 5.45 12.25
C LEU A 124 4.74 4.15 12.10
N GLY A 125 4.86 3.36 13.16
CA GLY A 125 5.49 2.04 13.10
C GLY A 125 4.73 1.08 12.18
N GLU A 126 3.39 1.06 12.22
CA GLU A 126 2.58 0.24 11.31
C GLU A 126 2.79 0.63 9.83
N ILE A 127 2.88 1.93 9.53
CA ILE A 127 3.21 2.44 8.18
C ILE A 127 4.59 1.94 7.75
N ILE A 128 5.61 2.09 8.61
CA ILE A 128 6.98 1.70 8.26
C ILE A 128 7.10 0.19 8.05
N ILE A 129 6.49 -0.62 8.92
CA ILE A 129 6.54 -2.09 8.78
C ILE A 129 5.92 -2.53 7.46
N LEU A 130 4.77 -1.96 7.10
CA LEU A 130 4.10 -2.30 5.84
C LEU A 130 4.86 -1.79 4.63
N ASP A 131 5.41 -0.58 4.70
CA ASP A 131 6.24 -0.05 3.63
C ASP A 131 7.47 -0.93 3.40
N ILE A 132 8.10 -1.48 4.44
CA ILE A 132 9.21 -2.43 4.28
C ILE A 132 8.77 -3.69 3.53
N VAL A 133 7.63 -4.28 3.92
CA VAL A 133 7.09 -5.49 3.26
C VAL A 133 6.86 -5.22 1.77
N PHE A 134 6.18 -4.12 1.43
CA PHE A 134 5.90 -3.74 0.05
C PHE A 134 7.14 -3.30 -0.73
N SER A 135 8.10 -2.68 -0.05
CA SER A 135 9.35 -2.22 -0.66
C SER A 135 10.23 -3.39 -1.08
N ILE A 136 10.24 -4.49 -0.33
CA ILE A 136 11.04 -5.66 -0.70
C ILE A 136 10.56 -6.27 -2.03
N ASP A 137 9.25 -6.45 -2.22
CA ASP A 137 8.72 -7.00 -3.48
C ASP A 137 8.95 -6.04 -4.66
N SER A 138 8.66 -4.74 -4.47
CA SER A 138 8.86 -3.73 -5.52
C SER A 138 10.33 -3.52 -5.89
N ILE A 139 11.27 -3.56 -4.94
CA ILE A 139 12.72 -3.47 -5.22
C ILE A 139 13.20 -4.69 -6.01
N ILE A 140 12.79 -5.90 -5.61
CA ILE A 140 13.18 -7.12 -6.33
C ILE A 140 12.64 -7.10 -7.76
N THR A 141 11.39 -6.64 -7.93
CA THR A 141 10.78 -6.45 -9.26
C THR A 141 11.54 -5.40 -10.07
N ALA A 142 11.93 -4.27 -9.46
CA ALA A 142 12.69 -3.21 -10.11
C ALA A 142 14.06 -3.68 -10.62
N VAL A 143 14.80 -4.46 -9.82
CA VAL A 143 16.10 -5.03 -10.21
C VAL A 143 15.95 -5.99 -11.39
N GLY A 144 14.84 -6.71 -11.47
CA GLY A 144 14.54 -7.58 -12.60
C GLY A 144 14.27 -6.83 -13.92
N MET A 145 13.96 -5.53 -13.87
CA MET A 145 13.61 -4.72 -15.04
C MET A 145 14.72 -3.77 -15.48
N VAL A 146 15.52 -3.23 -14.56
CA VAL A 146 16.51 -2.19 -14.85
C VAL A 146 17.80 -2.45 -14.07
N ASN A 147 18.93 -2.45 -14.77
CA ASN A 147 20.25 -2.67 -14.14
C ASN A 147 20.81 -1.41 -13.46
N GLU A 148 20.39 -0.24 -13.91
CA GLU A 148 21.03 1.01 -13.50
C GLU A 148 20.47 1.56 -12.20
N LEU A 149 21.30 1.52 -11.15
CA LEU A 149 20.92 1.97 -9.81
C LEU A 149 20.34 3.39 -9.81
N TRP A 150 20.94 4.31 -10.55
CA TRP A 150 20.49 5.71 -10.58
C TRP A 150 19.06 5.85 -11.13
N ILE A 151 18.63 4.96 -12.05
CA ILE A 151 17.26 4.94 -12.58
C ILE A 151 16.29 4.51 -11.46
N MET A 152 16.65 3.49 -10.69
CA MET A 152 15.84 3.04 -9.54
C MET A 152 15.72 4.13 -8.47
N TYR A 153 16.83 4.75 -8.07
CA TYR A 153 16.82 5.86 -7.10
C TYR A 153 15.93 7.02 -7.58
N THR A 154 16.07 7.40 -8.86
CA THR A 154 15.30 8.50 -9.44
C THR A 154 13.81 8.15 -9.50
N SER A 155 13.46 6.92 -9.88
CA SER A 155 12.09 6.42 -9.91
C SER A 155 11.41 6.52 -8.56
N VAL A 156 12.06 6.00 -7.51
CA VAL A 156 11.52 6.04 -6.14
C VAL A 156 11.29 7.47 -5.68
N ILE A 157 12.27 8.37 -5.90
CA ILE A 157 12.17 9.77 -5.48
C ILE A 157 11.02 10.47 -6.20
N VAL A 158 10.95 10.35 -7.54
CA VAL A 158 9.90 10.98 -8.34
C VAL A 158 8.53 10.44 -7.96
N THR A 159 8.40 9.12 -7.79
CA THR A 159 7.16 8.49 -7.36
C THR A 159 6.73 9.03 -6.00
N VAL A 160 7.61 9.07 -5.00
CA VAL A 160 7.23 9.59 -3.67
C VAL A 160 6.84 11.06 -3.72
N ILE A 161 7.48 11.89 -4.55
CA ILE A 161 7.05 13.29 -4.74
C ILE A 161 5.62 13.36 -5.26
N ILE A 162 5.28 12.55 -6.28
CA ILE A 162 3.91 12.44 -6.79
C ILE A 162 2.96 12.01 -5.66
N MET A 163 3.35 11.00 -4.87
CA MET A 163 2.55 10.51 -3.75
C MET A 163 2.34 11.57 -2.67
N LEU A 164 3.37 12.34 -2.31
CA LEU A 164 3.27 13.42 -1.32
C LEU A 164 2.23 14.46 -1.74
N ILE A 165 2.27 14.88 -3.00
CA ILE A 165 1.32 15.86 -3.56
C ILE A 165 -0.09 15.27 -3.60
N ALA A 166 -0.25 14.01 -4.01
CA ALA A 166 -1.53 13.31 -4.10
C ALA A 166 -2.10 12.89 -2.73
N SER A 167 -1.27 12.77 -1.69
CA SER A 167 -1.67 12.18 -0.41
C SER A 167 -2.78 12.95 0.31
N LYS A 168 -2.74 14.29 0.28
CA LYS A 168 -3.75 15.14 0.92
C LYS A 168 -5.10 15.09 0.22
N PRO A 169 -5.21 15.27 -1.11
CA PRO A 169 -6.51 15.15 -1.79
C PRO A 169 -7.09 13.74 -1.67
N ILE A 170 -6.25 12.68 -1.76
CA ILE A 170 -6.70 11.29 -1.57
C ILE A 170 -7.25 11.09 -0.17
N ALA A 171 -6.55 11.56 0.88
CA ALA A 171 -7.03 11.45 2.25
C ALA A 171 -8.36 12.19 2.46
N ASN A 172 -8.47 13.42 1.97
CA ASN A 172 -9.72 14.19 2.07
C ASN A 172 -10.89 13.50 1.34
N PHE A 173 -10.61 12.84 0.21
CA PHE A 173 -11.60 12.07 -0.53
C PHE A 173 -12.07 10.84 0.25
N ILE A 174 -11.14 10.04 0.78
CA ILE A 174 -11.45 8.87 1.64
C ILE A 174 -12.27 9.30 2.86
N HIS A 175 -11.88 10.39 3.53
CA HIS A 175 -12.59 10.91 4.69
C HIS A 175 -14.04 11.33 4.37
N LYS A 176 -14.27 11.90 3.18
CA LYS A 176 -15.60 12.39 2.77
C LYS A 176 -16.52 11.26 2.27
N HIS A 177 -15.95 10.16 1.79
CA HIS A 177 -16.69 9.06 1.16
C HIS A 177 -16.46 7.73 1.89
N PRO A 178 -17.30 7.38 2.89
CA PRO A 178 -17.14 6.15 3.67
C PRO A 178 -17.17 4.86 2.85
N SER A 179 -17.98 4.79 1.76
CA SER A 179 -17.98 3.62 0.85
C SER A 179 -16.60 3.37 0.25
N PHE A 180 -15.92 4.46 -0.12
CA PHE A 180 -14.56 4.40 -0.66
C PHE A 180 -13.55 3.91 0.36
N LYS A 181 -13.73 4.24 1.65
CA LYS A 181 -12.90 3.71 2.73
C LYS A 181 -13.00 2.18 2.83
N ILE A 182 -14.21 1.62 2.74
CA ILE A 182 -14.43 0.16 2.73
C ILE A 182 -13.83 -0.48 1.47
N LEU A 183 -13.98 0.17 0.31
CA LEU A 183 -13.38 -0.29 -0.94
C LEU A 183 -11.85 -0.35 -0.84
N ALA A 184 -11.25 0.70 -0.31
CA ALA A 184 -9.81 0.79 -0.06
C ALA A 184 -9.29 -0.28 0.92
N LEU A 185 -10.04 -0.56 1.99
CA LEU A 185 -9.71 -1.68 2.90
C LEU A 185 -9.83 -3.04 2.21
N SER A 186 -10.76 -3.18 1.27
CA SER A 186 -10.92 -4.39 0.47
C SER A 186 -9.73 -4.57 -0.50
N PHE A 187 -9.18 -3.48 -1.05
CA PHE A 187 -7.92 -3.52 -1.81
C PHE A 187 -6.75 -3.97 -0.93
N LEU A 188 -6.62 -3.44 0.28
CA LEU A 188 -5.60 -3.87 1.24
C LEU A 188 -5.71 -5.35 1.60
N LEU A 189 -6.94 -5.87 1.75
CA LEU A 189 -7.20 -7.29 1.95
C LEU A 189 -6.75 -8.11 0.73
N MET A 190 -7.11 -7.70 -0.48
CA MET A 190 -6.71 -8.35 -1.73
C MET A 190 -5.19 -8.43 -1.90
N ILE A 191 -4.48 -7.35 -1.56
CA ILE A 191 -3.01 -7.32 -1.55
C ILE A 191 -2.47 -8.26 -0.48
N GLY A 192 -3.08 -8.29 0.71
CA GLY A 192 -2.74 -9.25 1.75
C GLY A 192 -2.82 -10.70 1.29
N VAL A 193 -3.90 -11.08 0.58
CA VAL A 193 -4.01 -12.40 -0.06
C VAL A 193 -2.91 -12.62 -1.10
N THR A 194 -2.64 -11.61 -1.93
CA THR A 194 -1.61 -11.68 -2.97
C THR A 194 -0.23 -11.92 -2.37
N LEU A 195 0.13 -11.21 -1.31
CA LEU A 195 1.42 -11.40 -0.62
C LEU A 195 1.56 -12.79 0.01
N ILE A 196 0.47 -13.35 0.54
CA ILE A 196 0.47 -14.72 1.04
C ILE A 196 0.68 -15.70 -0.11
N ALA A 197 -0.01 -15.50 -1.23
CA ALA A 197 0.16 -16.34 -2.41
C ALA A 197 1.59 -16.28 -2.95
N GLU A 198 2.15 -15.08 -3.14
CA GLU A 198 3.52 -14.87 -3.58
C GLU A 198 4.53 -15.45 -2.57
N GLY A 199 4.27 -15.30 -1.27
CA GLY A 199 5.06 -15.92 -0.20
C GLY A 199 5.04 -17.45 -0.20
N LEU A 200 4.00 -18.06 -0.76
CA LEU A 200 3.89 -19.51 -0.98
C LEU A 200 4.31 -19.92 -2.40
N SER A 201 5.04 -19.07 -3.12
CA SER A 201 5.49 -19.28 -4.51
C SER A 201 4.37 -19.32 -5.57
N PHE A 202 3.13 -18.97 -5.20
CA PHE A 202 2.03 -18.79 -6.15
C PHE A 202 2.04 -17.38 -6.71
N HIS A 203 2.52 -17.24 -7.94
CA HIS A 203 2.62 -15.96 -8.61
C HIS A 203 1.28 -15.55 -9.21
N ILE A 204 0.71 -14.45 -8.72
CA ILE A 204 -0.49 -13.83 -9.29
C ILE A 204 -0.04 -12.69 -10.23
N PRO A 205 -0.39 -12.73 -11.52
CA PRO A 205 -0.06 -11.63 -12.42
C PRO A 205 -0.69 -10.33 -11.93
N LYS A 206 0.14 -9.32 -11.63
CA LYS A 206 -0.28 -8.02 -11.06
C LYS A 206 -1.38 -7.33 -11.89
N GLY A 207 -1.41 -7.57 -13.20
CA GLY A 207 -2.44 -7.04 -14.11
C GLY A 207 -3.87 -7.42 -13.71
N TYR A 208 -4.09 -8.64 -13.20
CA TYR A 208 -5.43 -9.05 -12.71
C TYR A 208 -5.85 -8.28 -11.47
N ILE A 209 -4.90 -8.00 -10.57
CA ILE A 209 -5.13 -7.24 -9.34
C ILE A 209 -5.48 -5.80 -9.71
N TYR A 210 -4.67 -5.15 -10.53
CA TYR A 210 -4.90 -3.76 -10.92
C TYR A 210 -6.16 -3.57 -11.75
N PHE A 211 -6.46 -4.52 -12.65
CA PHE A 211 -7.72 -4.49 -13.38
C PHE A 211 -8.92 -4.58 -12.42
N SER A 212 -8.86 -5.49 -11.44
CA SER A 212 -9.93 -5.64 -10.44
C SER A 212 -10.09 -4.38 -9.58
N MET A 213 -8.99 -3.77 -9.15
CA MET A 213 -9.00 -2.51 -8.41
C MET A 213 -9.57 -1.36 -9.25
N ALA A 214 -9.12 -1.20 -10.49
CA ALA A 214 -9.60 -0.17 -11.40
C ALA A 214 -11.10 -0.35 -11.72
N PHE A 215 -11.54 -1.58 -11.96
CA PHE A 215 -12.94 -1.89 -12.18
C PHE A 215 -13.80 -1.54 -10.96
N ALA A 216 -13.42 -1.99 -9.77
CA ALA A 216 -14.17 -1.72 -8.54
C ALA A 216 -14.19 -0.21 -8.21
N PHE A 217 -13.09 0.50 -8.46
CA PHE A 217 -13.01 1.96 -8.36
C PHE A 217 -13.99 2.65 -9.32
N LEU A 218 -14.06 2.23 -10.58
CA LEU A 218 -15.01 2.77 -11.55
C LEU A 218 -16.46 2.52 -11.14
N VAL A 219 -16.76 1.32 -10.64
CA VAL A 219 -18.11 0.98 -10.14
C VAL A 219 -18.49 1.89 -8.97
N ASP A 220 -17.59 2.12 -8.01
CA ASP A 220 -17.86 2.99 -6.86
C ASP A 220 -18.06 4.46 -7.30
N ILE A 221 -17.30 4.96 -8.28
CA ILE A 221 -17.55 6.29 -8.89
C ILE A 221 -18.96 6.37 -9.50
N ILE A 222 -19.38 5.36 -10.25
CA ILE A 222 -20.72 5.32 -10.86
C ILE A 222 -21.80 5.31 -9.76
N GLN A 223 -21.57 4.53 -8.70
CA GLN A 223 -22.46 4.44 -7.55
C GLN A 223 -22.60 5.79 -6.84
N MET A 224 -21.49 6.47 -6.53
CA MET A 224 -21.50 7.79 -5.89
C MET A 224 -22.30 8.82 -6.71
N ASN A 225 -22.03 8.90 -8.02
CA ASN A 225 -22.73 9.81 -8.92
C ASN A 225 -24.24 9.54 -8.97
N THR A 226 -24.65 8.27 -8.83
CA THR A 226 -26.07 7.87 -8.83
C THR A 226 -26.77 8.25 -7.53
N ILE A 227 -26.10 8.05 -6.38
CA ILE A 227 -26.63 8.42 -5.05
C ILE A 227 -26.77 9.94 -4.92
N GLU A 228 -25.78 10.71 -5.38
CA GLU A 228 -25.85 12.18 -5.37
C GLU A 228 -27.01 12.72 -6.21
N LYS A 229 -27.27 12.11 -7.38
CA LYS A 229 -28.44 12.47 -8.21
C LYS A 229 -29.75 12.19 -7.50
N LYS A 230 -29.90 11.05 -6.83
CA LYS A 230 -31.12 10.74 -6.05
C LYS A 230 -31.36 11.73 -4.90
N LYS A 231 -30.31 12.16 -4.20
CA LYS A 231 -30.42 13.20 -3.14
C LYS A 231 -30.76 14.60 -3.65
N LYS A 232 -30.52 14.91 -4.93
CA LYS A 232 -30.89 16.20 -5.54
C LYS A 232 -32.32 16.23 -6.10
N VAL A 233 -32.92 15.06 -6.30
CA VAL A 233 -34.27 14.89 -6.86
C VAL A 233 -35.33 14.66 -5.77
N ALA A 234 -34.90 14.23 -4.57
CA ALA A 234 -35.71 14.14 -3.37
C ALA A 234 -35.64 15.42 -2.56
#